data_AF-A0A4W5NWV4-F1
#
_entry.id   AF-A0A4W5NWV4-F1
#
_cell.length_a   1.000
_cell.length_b   1.000
_cell.length_c   1.000
_cell.angle_alpha   90.00
_cell.angle_beta   90.00
_cell.angle_gamma   90.00
#
_symmetry.space_group_name_H-M   'P 1'
#
loop_
_entity.id
_entity.type
_entity.pdbx_description
1 polymer ?
#
loop_
_entity_poly.entity_id
_entity_poly.type
_entity_poly.pdbx_seq_one_letter_code
_entity_poly.pdbx_strand_id
1 'polypeptide(L)'
;MVRTVAVIGAGPSGLTSIKSCLDEGLEPTCFESSDDIGGLPTEPVSTVPSPSISPRRLCFSDFPIPADYPNYMHHSRILQYFRLYAEHFKQLQHIHFQVTAG
;
A
#
# COMPACT_ATOMS: atom_id res chain seq x y z
N MET A 1 -24.57 -13.67 -5.17
CA MET A 1 -24.61 -12.24 -4.80
C MET A 1 -23.17 -11.82 -4.51
N VAL A 2 -22.65 -10.84 -5.24
CA VAL A 2 -21.35 -10.24 -4.93
C VAL A 2 -21.52 -9.38 -3.69
N ARG A 3 -20.57 -9.44 -2.74
CA ARG A 3 -20.60 -8.62 -1.53
C ARG A 3 -19.67 -7.42 -1.72
N THR A 4 -20.20 -6.24 -1.45
CA THR A 4 -19.42 -5.00 -1.44
C THR A 4 -18.63 -4.88 -0.14
N VAL A 5 -17.40 -4.40 -0.23
CA VAL A 5 -16.49 -4.23 0.93
C VAL A 5 -15.95 -2.82 0.97
N ALA A 6 -16.13 -2.13 2.09
CA ALA A 6 -15.47 -0.85 2.35
C ALA A 6 -14.09 -1.09 2.97
N VAL A 7 -13.05 -0.49 2.39
CA VAL A 7 -11.68 -0.48 2.91
C VAL A 7 -11.35 0.95 3.34
N ILE A 8 -10.83 1.14 4.55
CA ILE A 8 -10.48 2.46 5.08
C ILE A 8 -8.96 2.61 5.12
N GLY A 9 -8.44 3.56 4.33
CA GLY A 9 -7.01 3.83 4.14
C GLY A 9 -6.37 2.96 3.05
N ALA A 10 -5.53 3.58 2.22
CA ALA A 10 -4.74 2.99 1.14
C ALA A 10 -3.24 2.84 1.51
N GLY A 11 -2.97 2.56 2.79
CA GLY A 11 -1.65 2.10 3.26
C GLY A 11 -1.38 0.62 2.92
N PRO A 12 -0.29 0.02 3.45
CA PRO A 12 0.07 -1.37 3.16
C PRO A 12 -1.05 -2.37 3.47
N SER A 13 -1.74 -2.18 4.60
CA SER A 13 -2.90 -2.99 5.00
C SER A 13 -4.10 -2.79 4.08
N GLY A 14 -4.32 -1.56 3.60
CA GLY A 14 -5.40 -1.24 2.66
C GLY A 14 -5.19 -1.92 1.31
N LEU A 15 -3.98 -1.78 0.75
CA LEU A 15 -3.60 -2.42 -0.50
C LEU A 15 -3.75 -3.94 -0.43
N THR A 16 -3.26 -4.59 0.62
CA THR A 16 -3.43 -6.04 0.78
C THR A 16 -4.90 -6.45 0.98
N SER A 17 -5.71 -5.62 1.64
CA SER A 17 -7.15 -5.87 1.80
C SER A 17 -7.90 -5.79 0.47
N ILE A 18 -7.62 -4.77 -0.36
CA ILE A 18 -8.21 -4.65 -1.71
C ILE A 18 -7.84 -5.88 -2.55
N LYS A 19 -6.56 -6.28 -2.53
CA LYS A 19 -6.09 -7.45 -3.29
C LYS A 19 -6.83 -8.72 -2.86
N SER A 20 -6.91 -8.95 -1.55
CA SER A 20 -7.60 -10.13 -1.00
C SER A 20 -9.07 -10.15 -1.35
N CYS A 21 -9.74 -8.98 -1.37
CA CYS A 21 -11.12 -8.87 -1.82
C CYS A 21 -11.28 -9.27 -3.29
N LEU A 22 -10.38 -8.80 -4.16
CA LEU A 22 -10.42 -9.11 -5.59
C LEU A 22 -10.18 -10.60 -5.86
N ASP A 23 -9.22 -11.22 -5.16
CA ASP A 23 -8.94 -12.67 -5.28
C ASP A 23 -10.15 -13.53 -4.91
N GLU A 24 -10.92 -13.11 -3.90
CA GLU A 24 -12.13 -13.78 -3.42
C GLU A 24 -13.38 -13.41 -4.23
N GLY A 25 -13.24 -12.63 -5.31
CA GLY A 25 -14.36 -12.21 -6.17
C GLY A 25 -15.33 -11.22 -5.50
N LEU A 26 -14.86 -10.45 -4.51
CA LEU A 26 -15.59 -9.36 -3.86
C LEU A 26 -15.40 -8.03 -4.61
N GLU A 27 -16.24 -7.05 -4.29
CA GLU A 27 -16.17 -5.70 -4.87
C GLU A 27 -15.69 -4.69 -3.81
N PRO A 28 -14.37 -4.41 -3.73
CA PRO A 28 -13.84 -3.44 -2.79
C PRO A 28 -14.03 -2.00 -3.26
N THR A 29 -14.31 -1.11 -2.31
CA THR A 29 -14.21 0.34 -2.44
C THR A 29 -13.37 0.86 -1.28
N CYS A 30 -12.24 1.47 -1.60
CA CYS A 30 -11.29 2.02 -0.64
C CYS A 30 -11.45 3.53 -0.54
N PHE A 31 -11.44 4.05 0.68
CA PHE A 31 -11.45 5.49 0.98
C PHE A 31 -10.13 5.88 1.63
N GLU A 32 -9.39 6.77 0.99
CA GLU A 32 -8.12 7.32 1.48
C GLU A 32 -8.27 8.82 1.71
N SER A 33 -7.80 9.32 2.84
CA SER A 33 -7.92 10.73 3.21
C SER A 33 -6.86 11.59 2.54
N SER A 34 -5.70 11.02 2.20
CA SER A 34 -4.65 11.64 1.39
C SER A 34 -5.00 11.65 -0.11
N ASP A 35 -4.19 12.35 -0.88
CA ASP A 35 -4.18 12.37 -2.35
C ASP A 35 -3.32 11.26 -2.98
N ASP A 36 -2.63 10.44 -2.17
CA ASP A 36 -1.81 9.32 -2.65
C ASP A 36 -1.92 8.10 -1.72
N ILE A 37 -1.44 6.95 -2.21
CA ILE A 37 -1.32 5.70 -1.45
C ILE A 37 -0.08 5.70 -0.56
N GLY A 38 0.05 4.65 0.26
CA GLY A 38 1.25 4.39 1.07
C GLY A 38 1.06 4.68 2.55
N GLY A 39 0.06 5.49 2.91
CA GLY A 39 -0.33 5.74 4.29
C GLY A 39 0.68 6.59 5.05
N LEU A 40 1.05 6.14 6.27
CA LEU A 40 1.80 6.94 7.24
C LEU A 40 3.03 7.63 6.62
N PRO A 41 3.12 8.98 6.73
CA PRO A 41 4.35 9.70 6.43
C PRO A 41 5.34 9.29 7.50
N THR A 42 6.30 8.50 7.10
CA THR A 42 7.45 8.13 7.91
C THR A 42 8.48 9.24 7.83
N GLU A 43 8.04 10.43 8.26
CA GLU A 43 8.96 11.50 8.61
C GLU A 43 9.96 10.94 9.63
N PRO A 44 11.27 11.20 9.45
CA PRO A 44 12.24 10.85 10.47
C PRO A 44 11.86 11.65 11.72
N VAL A 45 11.37 10.98 12.76
CA VAL A 45 11.35 11.57 14.10
C VAL A 45 12.79 12.01 14.36
N SER A 46 12.96 13.33 14.39
CA SER A 46 14.23 14.02 14.49
C SER A 46 15.16 13.30 15.48
N THR A 47 16.43 13.10 15.08
CA THR A 47 17.57 12.54 15.85
C THR A 47 17.90 11.04 15.73
N VAL A 48 17.19 10.21 14.96
CA VAL A 48 17.61 8.82 14.71
C VAL A 48 17.79 8.56 13.20
N PRO A 49 18.87 7.89 12.75
CA PRO A 49 18.95 7.40 11.38
C PRO A 49 17.73 6.51 11.14
N SER A 50 16.91 6.84 10.14
CA SER A 50 15.69 6.09 9.81
C SER A 50 16.01 4.59 9.81
N PRO A 51 15.35 3.77 10.65
CA PRO A 51 15.65 2.36 10.73
C PRO A 51 15.39 1.79 9.35
N SER A 52 16.48 1.41 8.69
CA SER A 52 16.45 0.97 7.32
C SER A 52 15.63 -0.32 7.26
N ILE A 53 14.39 -0.22 6.78
CA ILE A 53 13.50 -1.38 6.76
C ILE A 53 14.03 -2.33 5.69
N SER A 54 14.42 -3.52 6.13
CA SER A 54 14.91 -4.58 5.24
C SER A 54 13.79 -4.98 4.26
N PRO A 55 14.06 -5.09 2.94
CA PRO A 55 13.13 -5.54 1.92
C PRO A 55 12.33 -6.79 2.31
N ARG A 56 13.00 -7.76 2.94
CA ARG A 56 12.39 -9.01 3.38
C ARG A 56 11.25 -8.84 4.40
N ARG A 57 11.19 -7.72 5.13
CA ARG A 57 10.10 -7.39 6.07
C ARG A 57 8.97 -6.54 5.47
N LEU A 58 9.16 -6.02 4.26
CA LEU A 58 8.22 -5.14 3.55
C LEU A 58 7.54 -5.82 2.35
N CYS A 59 8.13 -6.90 1.86
CA CYS A 59 7.67 -7.63 0.70
C CYS A 59 6.32 -8.30 0.97
N PHE A 60 5.36 -8.08 0.08
CA PHE A 60 4.16 -8.91 -0.01
C PHE A 60 4.53 -10.30 -0.53
N SER A 61 3.87 -11.34 0.00
CA SER A 61 4.24 -12.75 -0.23
C SER A 61 4.19 -13.18 -1.69
N ASP A 62 3.34 -12.54 -2.47
CA ASP A 62 3.04 -12.81 -3.88
C ASP A 62 3.58 -11.75 -4.85
N PHE A 63 4.32 -10.76 -4.33
CA PHE A 63 4.88 -9.68 -5.13
C PHE A 63 6.31 -9.36 -4.66
N PRO A 64 7.34 -10.06 -5.17
CA PRO A 64 8.71 -9.85 -4.74
C PRO A 64 9.19 -8.43 -5.02
N ILE A 65 10.01 -7.89 -4.13
CA ILE A 65 10.71 -6.63 -4.38
C ILE A 65 11.68 -6.82 -5.57
N PRO A 66 11.73 -5.87 -6.53
CA PRO A 66 12.65 -5.94 -7.66
C PRO A 66 14.11 -6.14 -7.24
N ALA A 67 14.86 -6.93 -8.02
CA ALA A 67 16.22 -7.36 -7.64
C ALA A 67 17.25 -6.20 -7.62
N ASP A 68 16.96 -5.09 -8.30
CA ASP A 68 17.78 -3.87 -8.35
C ASP A 68 17.58 -2.96 -7.12
N TYR A 69 16.62 -3.28 -6.24
CA TYR A 69 16.38 -2.49 -5.04
C TYR A 69 17.43 -2.77 -3.95
N PRO A 70 17.86 -1.73 -3.21
CA PRO A 70 18.85 -1.89 -2.15
C PRO A 70 18.30 -2.69 -0.96
N ASN A 71 19.20 -3.35 -0.22
CA ASN A 71 18.89 -4.06 1.04
C ASN A 71 18.33 -3.16 2.15
N TYR A 72 18.40 -1.86 1.96
CA TYR A 72 17.94 -0.83 2.86
C TYR A 72 17.26 0.25 2.02
N MET A 73 15.94 0.32 2.11
CA MET A 73 15.15 1.23 1.28
C MET A 73 14.84 2.52 2.02
N HIS A 74 15.09 3.64 1.34
CA HIS A 74 14.49 4.91 1.71
C HIS A 74 12.98 4.87 1.48
N HIS A 75 12.21 5.70 2.19
CA HIS A 75 10.75 5.69 2.11
C HIS A 75 10.19 5.94 0.71
N SER A 76 10.85 6.78 -0.08
CA SER A 76 10.49 6.98 -1.49
C SER A 76 10.56 5.69 -2.32
N ARG A 77 11.50 4.79 -2.04
CA ARG A 77 11.58 3.48 -2.71
C ARG A 77 10.50 2.53 -2.23
N ILE A 78 10.14 2.58 -0.95
CA ILE A 78 9.04 1.79 -0.39
C ILE A 78 7.71 2.23 -1.03
N LEU A 79 7.46 3.53 -1.14
CA LEU A 79 6.28 4.06 -1.82
C LEU A 79 6.25 3.63 -3.29
N GLN A 80 7.39 3.66 -3.98
CA GLN A 80 7.47 3.16 -5.36
C GLN A 80 7.10 1.68 -5.46
N TYR A 81 7.53 0.85 -4.50
CA TYR A 81 7.12 -0.55 -4.44
C TYR A 81 5.60 -0.72 -4.24
N PHE A 82 4.98 0.09 -3.38
CA PHE A 82 3.52 0.08 -3.22
C PHE A 82 2.78 0.52 -4.49
N ARG A 83 3.31 1.49 -5.24
CA ARG A 83 2.76 1.88 -6.55
C ARG A 83 2.85 0.75 -7.57
N LEU A 84 3.99 0.05 -7.63
CA LEU A 84 4.16 -1.13 -8.49
C LEU A 84 3.16 -2.23 -8.11
N TYR A 85 2.94 -2.48 -6.82
CA TYR A 85 1.96 -3.44 -6.35
C TYR A 85 0.53 -3.04 -6.75
N ALA A 86 0.16 -1.78 -6.50
CA ALA A 86 -1.17 -1.26 -6.81
C ALA A 86 -1.46 -1.26 -8.32
N GLU A 87 -0.47 -0.98 -9.16
CA GLU A 87 -0.58 -1.06 -10.62
C GLU A 87 -0.71 -2.52 -11.09
N HIS A 88 0.15 -3.41 -10.59
CA HIS A 88 0.16 -4.83 -10.97
C HIS A 88 -1.18 -5.51 -10.71
N PHE A 89 -1.78 -5.25 -9.54
CA PHE A 89 -3.08 -5.81 -9.15
C PHE A 89 -4.27 -4.91 -9.49
N LYS A 90 -4.07 -3.83 -10.27
CA LYS A 90 -5.11 -2.90 -10.73
C LYS A 90 -5.98 -2.33 -9.60
N GLN A 91 -5.35 -1.98 -8.48
CA GLN A 91 -6.02 -1.56 -7.26
C GLN A 91 -6.44 -0.10 -7.28
N LEU A 92 -5.73 0.75 -8.02
CA LEU A 92 -5.94 2.20 -8.03
C LEU A 92 -7.37 2.59 -8.44
N GLN A 93 -8.02 1.81 -9.32
CA GLN A 93 -9.41 2.06 -9.72
C GLN A 93 -10.44 1.86 -8.59
N HIS A 94 -10.05 1.21 -7.50
CA HIS A 94 -10.90 0.96 -6.33
C HIS A 94 -10.67 1.98 -5.22
N ILE A 95 -9.76 2.95 -5.38
CA ILE A 95 -9.37 3.90 -4.35
C ILE A 95 -9.95 5.28 -4.66
N HIS A 96 -10.69 5.82 -3.71
CA HIS A 96 -11.18 7.19 -3.69
C HIS A 96 -10.33 8.00 -2.72
N PHE A 97 -9.48 8.87 -3.31
CA PHE A 97 -8.62 9.77 -2.57
C PHE A 97 -9.37 11.00 -2.05
N GLN A 98 -8.79 11.68 -1.06
CA GLN A 98 -9.36 12.85 -0.40
C GLN A 98 -10.76 12.59 0.20
N VAL A 99 -11.02 11.36 0.64
CA VAL A 99 -12.25 10.96 1.31
C VAL A 99 -11.95 10.50 2.72
N THR A 100 -12.46 11.24 3.71
CA THR A 100 -12.44 10.82 5.12
C THR A 100 -13.73 10.07 5.43
N ALA A 101 -13.62 8.82 5.88
CA ALA A 101 -14.77 8.10 6.42
C ALA A 101 -15.16 8.72 7.78
N GLY A 102 -16.39 9.23 7.87
CA GLY A 102 -16.97 9.82 9.07
C GLY A 102 -17.83 8.85 9.86
#